data_AF-A0A507DLA2-F1
#
_entry.id   AF-A0A507DLA2-F1
#
_cell.length_a   1.000
_cell.length_b   1.000
_cell.length_c   1.000
_cell.angle_alpha   90.00
_cell.angle_beta   90.00
_cell.angle_gamma   90.00
#
_symmetry.space_group_name_H-M   'P 1'
#
loop_
_entity.id
_entity.type
_entity.pdbx_description
1 polymer ?
#
loop_
_entity_poly.entity_id
_entity_poly.type
_entity_poly.pdbx_seq_one_letter_code
_entity_poly.pdbx_strand_id
1 'polypeptide(L)'
;MAAELIRETGSTLPIEYAYMGSEVSAAQIRDLHRNNISSRNFLTPELSNLKWSFRSIRLGAAKVASILSSPFEKVLFLDPDVMPLQDPTFLPIHCHNTRSRRYIRAQEPPPELLTPRHLLRFVSTIPYLADRTAFAADVSLWATSDQMLELSAGDAAEHAILLCNFLLAKGGGSIEAYVVLGSGIPEGRTAYVAMKAKSGKNANEMTLMNAVTGESYAVKDPHLPLKVVGCVFNDMNVWANIQAHDDPPRMNWNIADIKHWKPFFHRKFPKTEYKSVQLEKLVFREVSARYCQELEAAIEKTIVSNVEEWRGH
;
A
#
# COMPACT_ATOMS: atom_id res chain seq x y z
N MET A 1 16.54 -23.49 -10.75
CA MET A 1 17.03 -22.12 -10.50
C MET A 1 16.79 -21.64 -9.07
N ALA A 2 15.56 -21.27 -8.64
CA ALA A 2 15.34 -20.76 -7.28
C ALA A 2 15.65 -21.77 -6.15
N ALA A 3 15.29 -23.04 -6.33
CA ALA A 3 15.56 -24.08 -5.34
C ALA A 3 17.05 -24.44 -5.23
N GLU A 4 17.80 -24.40 -6.34
CA GLU A 4 19.26 -24.65 -6.34
C GLU A 4 19.99 -23.55 -5.57
N LEU A 5 19.64 -22.28 -5.81
CA LEU A 5 20.16 -21.12 -5.06
C LEU A 5 19.94 -21.26 -3.55
N ILE A 6 18.81 -21.83 -3.12
CA ILE A 6 18.50 -22.04 -1.69
C ILE A 6 19.33 -23.18 -1.10
N ARG A 7 19.66 -24.20 -1.89
CA ARG A 7 20.55 -25.27 -1.44
C ARG A 7 21.98 -24.77 -1.30
N GLU A 8 22.41 -23.85 -2.16
CA GLU A 8 23.71 -23.19 -2.05
C GLU A 8 23.86 -22.35 -0.77
N THR A 9 22.76 -21.90 -0.14
CA THR A 9 22.81 -21.24 1.18
C THR A 9 22.95 -22.21 2.35
N GLY A 10 23.09 -23.51 2.12
CA GLY A 10 23.17 -24.55 3.16
C GLY A 10 21.83 -24.94 3.80
N SER A 11 20.70 -24.55 3.19
CA SER A 11 19.38 -24.90 3.71
C SER A 11 19.08 -26.39 3.54
N THR A 12 18.79 -27.08 4.64
CA THR A 12 18.47 -28.52 4.68
C THR A 12 16.95 -28.82 4.75
N LEU A 13 16.10 -27.79 4.77
CA LEU A 13 14.66 -27.95 4.91
C LEU A 13 14.00 -28.53 3.64
N PRO A 14 12.91 -29.32 3.77
CA PRO A 14 12.14 -29.79 2.63
C PRO A 14 11.49 -28.61 1.89
N ILE A 15 11.50 -28.68 0.55
CA ILE A 15 10.95 -27.66 -0.36
C ILE A 15 9.74 -28.27 -1.07
N GLU A 16 8.60 -27.58 -1.02
CA GLU A 16 7.33 -28.00 -1.61
C GLU A 16 6.82 -26.94 -2.59
N TYR A 17 6.31 -27.38 -3.75
CA TYR A 17 5.76 -26.54 -4.83
C TYR A 17 4.32 -26.97 -5.15
N ALA A 18 3.37 -26.06 -4.95
CA ALA A 18 1.96 -26.33 -5.13
C ALA A 18 1.43 -25.65 -6.40
N TYR A 19 0.58 -26.36 -7.16
CA TYR A 19 0.16 -25.94 -8.50
C TYR A 19 -1.29 -26.30 -8.79
N MET A 20 -1.97 -25.54 -9.67
CA MET A 20 -3.22 -26.01 -10.26
C MET A 20 -2.92 -26.94 -11.44
N GLY A 21 -3.70 -28.02 -11.59
CA GLY A 21 -3.48 -29.00 -12.66
C GLY A 21 -3.49 -28.44 -14.09
N SER A 22 -4.04 -27.25 -14.31
CA SER A 22 -4.01 -26.52 -15.59
C SER A 22 -2.75 -25.68 -15.82
N GLU A 23 -1.95 -25.42 -14.78
CA GLU A 23 -0.83 -24.45 -14.81
C GLU A 23 0.52 -25.11 -15.08
N VAL A 24 0.64 -26.42 -14.85
CA VAL A 24 1.92 -27.12 -14.88
C VAL A 24 1.80 -28.43 -15.62
N SER A 25 2.67 -28.62 -16.62
CA SER A 25 2.75 -29.84 -17.41
C SER A 25 3.39 -31.00 -16.64
N ALA A 26 3.09 -32.24 -17.06
CA ALA A 26 3.73 -33.44 -16.49
C ALA A 26 5.26 -33.45 -16.63
N ALA A 27 5.82 -32.75 -17.62
CA ALA A 27 7.27 -32.60 -17.78
C ALA A 27 7.87 -31.71 -16.68
N GLN A 28 7.26 -30.56 -16.41
CA GLN A 28 7.69 -29.65 -15.34
C GLN A 28 7.59 -30.29 -13.95
N ILE A 29 6.56 -31.10 -13.69
CA ILE A 29 6.44 -31.86 -12.44
C ILE A 29 7.62 -32.84 -12.27
N ARG A 30 7.99 -33.56 -13.34
CA ARG A 30 9.16 -34.47 -13.30
C ARG A 30 10.46 -33.70 -13.04
N ASP A 31 10.60 -32.49 -13.56
CA ASP A 31 11.75 -31.63 -13.33
C ASP A 31 11.85 -31.17 -11.87
N LEU A 32 10.73 -30.82 -11.24
CA LEU A 32 10.68 -30.49 -9.82
C LEU A 32 11.14 -31.67 -8.95
N HIS A 33 10.63 -32.88 -9.22
CA HIS A 33 11.02 -34.07 -8.49
C HIS A 33 12.51 -34.42 -8.66
N ARG A 34 13.09 -34.23 -9.86
CA ARG A 34 14.52 -34.40 -10.10
C ARG A 34 15.39 -33.47 -9.26
N ASN A 35 14.86 -32.31 -8.88
CA ASN A 35 15.51 -31.31 -8.04
C ASN A 35 15.15 -31.43 -6.55
N ASN A 36 14.60 -32.58 -6.14
CA ASN A 36 14.19 -32.85 -4.76
C ASN A 36 13.16 -31.84 -4.21
N ILE A 37 12.27 -31.37 -5.09
CA ILE A 37 11.13 -30.51 -4.76
C ILE A 37 9.86 -31.36 -4.83
N SER A 38 9.14 -31.46 -3.71
CA SER A 38 7.87 -32.16 -3.66
C SER A 38 6.77 -31.34 -4.34
N SER A 39 5.90 -31.97 -5.12
CA SER A 39 4.86 -31.27 -5.89
C SER A 39 3.44 -31.68 -5.47
N ARG A 40 2.48 -30.74 -5.42
CA ARG A 40 1.10 -31.03 -4.99
C ARG A 40 0.03 -30.29 -5.81
N ASN A 41 -0.99 -31.03 -6.26
CA ASN A 41 -2.13 -30.51 -7.00
C ASN A 41 -3.29 -30.11 -6.05
N PHE A 42 -3.79 -28.88 -6.21
CA PHE A 42 -4.83 -28.29 -5.36
C PHE A 42 -6.23 -28.89 -5.50
N LEU A 43 -6.53 -29.68 -6.55
CA LEU A 43 -7.89 -30.15 -6.85
C LEU A 43 -8.32 -31.46 -6.14
N THR A 44 -7.57 -31.93 -5.13
CA THR A 44 -7.87 -33.19 -4.43
C THR A 44 -8.68 -32.92 -3.13
N PRO A 45 -9.68 -33.74 -2.76
CA PRO A 45 -10.96 -33.29 -2.21
C PRO A 45 -10.98 -32.92 -0.71
N GLU A 46 -12.08 -32.22 -0.39
CA GLU A 46 -12.50 -31.49 0.81
C GLU A 46 -11.97 -31.96 2.18
N LEU A 47 -11.43 -31.00 2.93
CA LEU A 47 -11.26 -31.07 4.38
C LEU A 47 -12.66 -31.04 5.02
N SER A 48 -13.19 -32.20 5.38
CA SER A 48 -14.55 -32.43 5.92
C SER A 48 -14.94 -31.60 7.15
N ASN A 49 -13.94 -30.98 7.80
CA ASN A 49 -14.03 -30.13 8.97
C ASN A 49 -14.23 -28.63 8.64
N LEU A 50 -14.10 -28.20 7.39
CA LEU A 50 -14.35 -26.83 6.94
C LEU A 50 -15.41 -26.87 5.83
N LYS A 51 -16.62 -26.38 6.11
CA LYS A 51 -17.77 -26.34 5.17
C LYS A 51 -17.52 -25.38 3.98
N TRP A 52 -16.53 -25.64 3.15
CA TRP A 52 -16.21 -24.83 1.98
C TRP A 52 -16.47 -25.66 0.72
N SER A 53 -17.38 -25.19 -0.15
CA SER A 53 -17.67 -25.86 -1.42
C SER A 53 -16.68 -25.41 -2.49
N PHE A 54 -16.34 -26.32 -3.43
CA PHE A 54 -15.46 -26.07 -4.56
C PHE A 54 -15.83 -24.82 -5.40
N ARG A 55 -17.12 -24.47 -5.49
CA ARG A 55 -17.59 -23.28 -6.21
C ARG A 55 -17.27 -21.96 -5.50
N SER A 56 -16.94 -22.01 -4.21
CA SER A 56 -16.61 -20.86 -3.36
C SER A 56 -15.13 -20.49 -3.42
N ILE A 57 -14.30 -21.32 -4.06
CA ILE A 57 -12.86 -21.13 -4.18
C ILE A 57 -12.59 -20.32 -5.45
N ARG A 58 -12.43 -18.99 -5.31
CA ARG A 58 -11.78 -18.16 -6.34
C ARG A 58 -10.41 -17.72 -5.84
N LEU A 59 -9.43 -17.72 -6.76
CA LEU A 59 -8.07 -17.20 -6.68
C LEU A 59 -7.62 -16.70 -5.29
N GLY A 60 -6.86 -17.53 -4.57
CA GLY A 60 -6.22 -17.19 -3.28
C GLY A 60 -6.35 -18.24 -2.18
N ALA A 61 -7.40 -19.06 -2.17
CA ALA A 61 -7.62 -20.08 -1.13
C ALA A 61 -6.78 -21.36 -1.30
N ALA A 62 -6.14 -21.55 -2.46
CA ALA A 62 -5.20 -22.63 -2.69
C ALA A 62 -4.03 -22.59 -1.69
N LYS A 63 -3.41 -21.42 -1.48
CA LYS A 63 -2.24 -21.24 -0.60
C LYS A 63 -2.48 -21.65 0.85
N VAL A 64 -3.65 -21.30 1.39
CA VAL A 64 -4.05 -21.63 2.77
C VAL A 64 -4.29 -23.13 2.93
N ALA A 65 -4.89 -23.78 1.93
CA ALA A 65 -5.08 -25.22 1.92
C ALA A 65 -3.75 -26.00 1.85
N SER A 66 -2.75 -25.52 1.09
CA SER A 66 -1.44 -26.20 1.02
C SER A 66 -0.64 -26.12 2.32
N ILE A 67 -0.73 -25.03 3.08
CA ILE A 67 -0.08 -24.92 4.40
C ILE A 67 -0.73 -25.86 5.42
N LEU A 68 -2.06 -25.87 5.48
CA LEU A 68 -2.81 -26.68 6.45
C LEU A 68 -2.74 -28.18 6.17
N SER A 69 -2.45 -28.56 4.92
CA SER A 69 -2.36 -29.97 4.51
C SER A 69 -0.93 -30.49 4.41
N SER A 70 0.10 -29.64 4.58
CA SER A 70 1.50 -30.07 4.49
C SER A 70 1.85 -31.00 5.68
N PRO A 71 2.47 -32.18 5.44
CA PRO A 71 2.75 -33.17 6.48
C PRO A 71 4.01 -32.86 7.31
N PHE A 72 4.75 -31.79 6.99
CA PHE A 72 6.04 -31.48 7.57
C PHE A 72 5.92 -30.40 8.66
N GLU A 73 6.68 -30.55 9.74
CA GLU A 73 6.67 -29.62 10.88
C GLU A 73 7.28 -28.24 10.55
N LYS A 74 8.25 -28.19 9.62
CA LYS A 74 8.89 -26.96 9.11
C LYS A 74 9.16 -27.10 7.61
N VAL A 75 8.54 -26.26 6.78
CA VAL A 75 8.68 -26.26 5.31
C VAL A 75 9.08 -24.89 4.81
N LEU A 76 10.03 -24.86 3.87
CA LEU A 76 10.34 -23.66 3.11
C LEU A 76 9.44 -23.64 1.86
N PHE A 77 8.37 -22.83 1.92
CA PHE A 77 7.40 -22.74 0.83
C PHE A 77 7.92 -21.78 -0.24
N LEU A 78 8.31 -22.34 -1.39
CA LEU A 78 8.66 -21.55 -2.57
C LEU A 78 7.42 -21.32 -3.40
N ASP A 79 6.62 -20.39 -2.90
CA ASP A 79 5.72 -19.66 -3.76
C ASP A 79 6.58 -18.74 -4.65
N PRO A 80 6.37 -18.64 -5.98
CA PRO A 80 6.96 -17.54 -6.74
C PRO A 80 6.67 -16.18 -6.09
N ASP A 81 5.62 -16.07 -5.25
CA ASP A 81 5.39 -14.90 -4.40
C ASP A 81 4.81 -15.26 -3.01
N VAL A 82 5.72 -15.37 -2.02
CA VAL A 82 5.65 -15.11 -0.56
C VAL A 82 4.45 -15.61 0.30
N MET A 83 4.83 -16.17 1.48
CA MET A 83 4.09 -16.82 2.59
C MET A 83 2.96 -16.02 3.33
N PRO A 84 2.15 -16.68 4.21
CA PRO A 84 0.70 -16.55 4.27
C PRO A 84 0.12 -15.62 5.34
N LEU A 85 -1.14 -15.25 5.14
CA LEU A 85 -2.04 -14.81 6.20
C LEU A 85 -3.41 -15.48 6.11
N GLN A 86 -3.89 -15.88 7.27
CA GLN A 86 -5.18 -16.52 7.50
C GLN A 86 -6.28 -15.46 7.40
N ASP A 87 -7.14 -15.64 6.40
CA ASP A 87 -8.35 -14.90 6.04
C ASP A 87 -8.21 -13.44 5.55
N PRO A 88 -8.02 -13.22 4.24
CA PRO A 88 -7.98 -11.90 3.63
C PRO A 88 -9.29 -11.49 2.92
N THR A 89 -10.44 -12.11 3.21
CA THR A 89 -11.66 -11.93 2.40
C THR A 89 -12.33 -10.55 2.51
N PHE A 90 -11.70 -9.59 3.21
CA PHE A 90 -12.19 -8.20 3.33
C PHE A 90 -11.11 -7.15 3.03
N LEU A 91 -9.94 -7.51 2.50
CA LEU A 91 -8.87 -6.55 2.24
C LEU A 91 -8.58 -6.43 0.73
N PRO A 92 -8.55 -5.20 0.17
CA PRO A 92 -8.06 -4.95 -1.18
C PRO A 92 -6.68 -5.55 -1.39
N ILE A 93 -6.37 -5.93 -2.63
CA ILE A 93 -5.16 -6.64 -3.06
C ILE A 93 -3.84 -6.02 -2.53
N HIS A 94 -3.82 -4.72 -2.23
CA HIS A 94 -2.65 -4.01 -1.66
C HIS A 94 -2.49 -4.14 -0.13
N CYS A 95 -3.55 -4.53 0.58
CA CYS A 95 -3.53 -4.73 2.04
C CYS A 95 -3.09 -6.15 2.45
N HIS A 96 -2.73 -7.03 1.49
CA HIS A 96 -2.13 -8.34 1.76
C HIS A 96 -0.70 -8.25 2.33
N ASN A 97 -0.05 -7.09 2.22
CA ASN A 97 1.26 -6.83 2.81
C ASN A 97 1.14 -6.17 4.18
N THR A 98 1.25 -6.96 5.26
CA THR A 98 1.38 -6.45 6.65
C THR A 98 2.59 -5.53 6.89
N ARG A 99 3.44 -5.42 5.88
CA ARG A 99 4.61 -4.54 5.84
C ARG A 99 4.27 -3.11 5.46
N SER A 100 3.07 -2.79 4.99
CA SER A 100 2.66 -1.42 4.61
C SER A 100 2.90 -0.39 5.73
N ARG A 101 2.64 -0.77 6.99
CA ARG A 101 2.93 0.08 8.15
C ARG A 101 4.41 0.46 8.31
N ARG A 102 5.34 -0.34 7.76
CA ARG A 102 6.78 -0.07 7.84
C ARG A 102 7.17 1.14 7.01
N TYR A 103 6.31 1.54 6.06
CA TYR A 103 6.46 2.76 5.28
C TYR A 103 5.96 4.02 6.01
N ILE A 104 5.23 3.84 7.12
CA ILE A 104 4.78 4.96 7.94
C ILE A 104 5.78 5.20 9.06
N ARG A 105 6.36 6.40 9.03
CA ARG A 105 7.29 6.91 10.03
C ARG A 105 7.24 8.42 9.96
N ALA A 106 7.11 9.11 11.11
CA ALA A 106 7.23 10.56 11.13
C ALA A 106 8.59 10.97 10.54
N GLN A 107 8.56 11.76 9.45
CA GLN A 107 9.74 12.27 8.76
C GLN A 107 9.60 13.78 8.65
N GLU A 108 10.64 14.52 9.05
CA GLU A 108 10.60 15.98 8.98
C GLU A 108 10.59 16.45 7.52
N PRO A 109 9.61 17.28 7.11
CA PRO A 109 9.63 17.94 5.81
C PRO A 109 10.69 19.05 5.76
N PRO A 110 10.93 19.67 4.59
CA PRO A 110 11.69 20.91 4.51
C PRO A 110 11.15 21.95 5.50
N PRO A 111 12.04 22.68 6.21
CA PRO A 111 11.65 23.53 7.34
C PRO A 111 10.69 24.65 6.96
N GLU A 112 10.71 25.09 5.70
CA GLU A 112 9.86 26.13 5.13
C GLU A 112 8.37 25.71 5.03
N LEU A 113 8.08 24.40 5.06
CA LEU A 113 6.73 23.89 4.93
C LEU A 113 6.01 23.87 6.29
N LEU A 114 5.36 24.98 6.62
CA LEU A 114 4.76 25.18 7.96
C LEU A 114 3.35 24.57 8.13
N THR A 115 2.54 24.54 7.08
CA THR A 115 1.12 24.18 7.17
C THR A 115 0.81 22.87 6.45
N PRO A 116 -0.25 22.12 6.83
CA PRO A 116 -0.69 20.94 6.08
C PRO A 116 -0.90 21.21 4.59
N ARG A 117 -1.36 22.42 4.24
CA ARG A 117 -1.53 22.85 2.85
C ARG A 117 -0.20 23.01 2.12
N HIS A 118 0.85 23.51 2.78
CA HIS A 118 2.19 23.58 2.19
C HIS A 118 2.73 22.17 1.93
N LEU A 119 2.53 21.24 2.86
CA LEU A 119 2.96 19.84 2.71
C LEU A 119 2.24 19.16 1.55
N LEU A 120 0.91 19.30 1.50
CA LEU A 120 0.09 18.77 0.41
C LEU A 120 0.53 19.32 -0.94
N ARG A 121 0.75 20.64 -1.03
CA ARG A 121 1.21 21.27 -2.27
C ARG A 121 2.59 20.77 -2.67
N PHE A 122 3.53 20.69 -1.75
CA PHE A 122 4.88 20.17 -2.01
C PHE A 122 4.81 18.75 -2.58
N VAL A 123 4.08 17.84 -1.93
CA VAL A 123 3.97 16.45 -2.39
C VAL A 123 3.28 16.38 -3.76
N SER A 124 2.24 17.19 -4.01
CA SER A 124 1.56 17.23 -5.32
C SER A 124 2.42 17.77 -6.47
N THR A 125 3.54 18.43 -6.17
CA THR A 125 4.48 18.85 -7.22
C THR A 125 5.38 17.73 -7.71
N ILE A 126 5.45 16.61 -6.97
CA ILE A 126 6.20 15.44 -7.42
C ILE A 126 5.41 14.79 -8.56
N PRO A 127 6.05 14.52 -9.72
CA PRO A 127 5.40 13.85 -10.84
C PRO A 127 4.74 12.52 -10.47
N TYR A 128 3.50 12.35 -10.91
CA TYR A 128 2.81 11.06 -10.85
C TYR A 128 3.39 10.10 -11.88
N LEU A 129 3.77 8.91 -11.43
CA LEU A 129 4.21 7.80 -12.24
C LEU A 129 3.33 6.59 -11.93
N ALA A 130 2.48 6.21 -12.87
CA ALA A 130 1.60 5.05 -12.72
C ALA A 130 2.43 3.76 -12.56
N ASP A 131 2.01 2.94 -11.59
CA ASP A 131 2.44 1.58 -11.26
C ASP A 131 3.83 1.16 -11.79
N ARG A 132 4.82 1.11 -10.89
CA ARG A 132 6.16 0.60 -11.21
C ARG A 132 6.12 -0.93 -11.29
N THR A 133 5.51 -1.49 -12.34
CA THR A 133 5.62 -2.93 -12.64
C THR A 133 7.02 -3.21 -13.18
N ALA A 134 8.02 -3.16 -12.30
CA ALA A 134 9.33 -3.72 -12.59
C ALA A 134 9.15 -5.25 -12.49
N PHE A 135 9.07 -5.89 -13.66
CA PHE A 135 8.85 -7.33 -13.86
C PHE A 135 7.38 -7.76 -13.71
N ALA A 136 7.00 -8.78 -14.48
CA ALA A 136 5.64 -9.26 -14.72
C ALA A 136 4.93 -9.90 -13.50
N ALA A 137 5.03 -9.26 -12.34
CA ALA A 137 4.34 -9.61 -11.11
C ALA A 137 3.37 -8.49 -10.72
N ASP A 138 2.13 -8.85 -10.40
CA ASP A 138 1.10 -7.96 -9.84
C ASP A 138 1.43 -7.59 -8.37
N VAL A 139 2.67 -7.21 -8.08
CA VAL A 139 3.16 -6.82 -6.76
C VAL A 139 3.75 -5.42 -6.83
N SER A 140 2.97 -4.43 -6.37
CA SER A 140 3.44 -3.06 -6.21
C SER A 140 4.44 -2.98 -5.04
N LEU A 141 5.74 -2.99 -5.33
CA LEU A 141 6.77 -2.61 -4.37
C LEU A 141 6.79 -1.09 -4.26
N TRP A 142 6.34 -0.55 -3.13
CA TRP A 142 6.44 0.89 -2.88
C TRP A 142 7.89 1.29 -2.61
N ALA A 143 8.31 2.39 -3.21
CA ALA A 143 9.55 3.07 -2.86
C ALA A 143 9.45 3.69 -1.46
N THR A 144 10.60 3.82 -0.79
CA THR A 144 10.69 4.66 0.42
C THR A 144 10.63 6.14 0.05
N SER A 145 10.38 7.01 1.04
CA SER A 145 10.27 8.45 0.83
C SER A 145 11.55 9.04 0.21
N ASP A 146 12.73 8.55 0.61
CA ASP A 146 14.00 8.99 0.04
C ASP A 146 14.17 8.56 -1.41
N GLN A 147 13.80 7.31 -1.75
CA GLN A 147 13.83 6.80 -3.11
C GLN A 147 12.85 7.53 -4.04
N MET A 148 11.66 7.87 -3.54
CA MET A 148 10.68 8.67 -4.27
C MET A 148 11.22 10.07 -4.56
N LEU A 149 11.80 10.73 -3.55
CA LEU A 149 12.39 12.07 -3.71
C LEU A 149 13.61 12.03 -4.64
N GLU A 150 14.43 10.99 -4.59
CA GLU A 150 15.59 10.81 -5.49
C GLU A 150 15.15 10.54 -6.93
N LEU A 151 14.15 9.69 -7.13
CA LEU A 151 13.58 9.45 -8.46
C LEU A 151 12.82 10.69 -8.99
N SER A 152 12.37 11.58 -8.10
CA SER A 152 11.49 12.70 -8.43
C SER A 152 10.20 12.27 -9.13
N ALA A 153 9.67 11.11 -8.73
CA ALA A 153 8.42 10.58 -9.21
C ALA A 153 7.86 9.53 -8.24
N GLY A 154 6.55 9.32 -8.25
CA GLY A 154 5.94 8.20 -7.55
C GLY A 154 4.48 7.93 -7.90
N ASP A 155 3.96 6.81 -7.40
CA ASP A 155 2.55 6.44 -7.58
C ASP A 155 1.66 7.07 -6.49
N ALA A 156 0.35 6.80 -6.54
CA ALA A 156 -0.60 7.37 -5.58
C ALA A 156 -0.30 6.96 -4.12
N ALA A 157 0.14 5.71 -3.91
CA ALA A 157 0.44 5.20 -2.58
C ALA A 157 1.71 5.84 -2.01
N GLU A 158 2.75 5.98 -2.83
CA GLU A 158 4.01 6.64 -2.46
C GLU A 158 3.78 8.12 -2.10
N HIS A 159 2.96 8.83 -2.89
CA HIS A 159 2.53 10.20 -2.56
C HIS A 159 1.79 10.27 -1.22
N ALA A 160 0.81 9.39 -1.00
CA ALA A 160 0.05 9.36 0.23
C ALA A 160 0.92 9.02 1.45
N ILE A 161 1.87 8.08 1.31
CA ILE A 161 2.83 7.71 2.35
C ILE A 161 3.72 8.90 2.73
N LEU A 162 4.29 9.59 1.74
CA LEU A 162 5.17 10.74 1.99
C LEU A 162 4.40 11.86 2.73
N LEU A 163 3.21 12.20 2.24
CA LEU A 163 2.36 13.21 2.89
C LEU A 163 1.96 12.79 4.31
N CYS A 164 1.57 11.53 4.51
CA CYS A 164 1.23 11.01 5.83
C CYS A 164 2.41 11.15 6.81
N ASN A 165 3.62 10.81 6.37
CA ASN A 165 4.84 10.91 7.19
C ASN A 165 5.16 12.35 7.59
N PHE A 166 5.01 13.30 6.66
CA PHE A 166 5.18 14.73 6.94
C PHE A 166 4.14 15.28 7.92
N LEU A 167 2.87 14.91 7.76
CA LEU A 167 1.80 15.33 8.66
C LEU A 167 2.00 14.79 10.08
N LEU A 168 2.46 13.55 10.22
CA LEU A 168 2.77 12.96 11.52
C LEU A 168 3.93 13.69 12.22
N ALA A 169 4.99 14.05 11.48
CA ALA A 169 6.11 14.81 12.02
C ALA A 169 5.70 16.23 12.44
N LYS A 170 5.13 17.01 11.52
CA LYS A 170 4.71 18.40 11.81
C LYS A 170 3.59 18.49 12.82
N GLY A 171 2.72 17.48 12.88
CA GLY A 171 1.64 17.41 13.84
C GLY A 171 2.11 17.23 15.28
N GLY A 172 3.34 16.78 15.52
CA GLY A 172 3.90 16.62 16.87
C GLY A 172 3.02 15.76 17.79
N GLY A 173 2.32 14.78 17.22
CA GLY A 173 1.34 13.96 17.94
C GLY A 173 -0.02 14.59 18.19
N SER A 174 -0.27 15.84 17.79
CA SER A 174 -1.60 16.49 17.81
C SER A 174 -2.47 16.15 16.61
N ILE A 175 -1.87 15.59 15.55
CA ILE A 175 -2.54 15.15 14.33
C ILE A 175 -2.54 13.61 14.29
N GLU A 176 -3.67 13.05 13.88
CA GLU A 176 -3.78 11.67 13.44
C GLU A 176 -3.88 11.65 11.92
N ALA A 177 -3.00 10.87 11.29
CA ALA A 177 -2.98 10.68 9.86
C ALA A 177 -2.97 9.18 9.52
N TYR A 178 -3.66 8.83 8.44
CA TYR A 178 -3.75 7.48 7.91
C TYR A 178 -3.65 7.53 6.40
N VAL A 179 -2.96 6.56 5.81
CA VAL A 179 -3.09 6.31 4.37
C VAL A 179 -4.39 5.53 4.14
N VAL A 180 -5.18 5.99 3.18
CA VAL A 180 -6.46 5.42 2.77
C VAL A 180 -6.27 4.77 1.41
N LEU A 181 -6.53 3.47 1.31
CA LEU A 181 -6.48 2.73 0.06
C LEU A 181 -7.89 2.46 -0.45
N GLY A 182 -8.11 2.73 -1.72
CA GLY A 182 -9.45 2.66 -2.30
C GLY A 182 -9.46 2.76 -3.82
N SER A 183 -10.64 3.07 -4.36
CA SER A 183 -10.78 3.43 -5.77
C SER A 183 -11.57 4.71 -5.96
N GLY A 184 -11.12 5.53 -6.92
CA GLY A 184 -11.72 6.81 -7.29
C GLY A 184 -12.05 6.87 -8.77
N ILE A 185 -12.77 7.92 -9.18
CA ILE A 185 -13.08 8.20 -10.59
C ILE A 185 -12.49 9.57 -10.93
N PRO A 186 -11.68 9.71 -11.99
CA PRO A 186 -11.30 8.68 -12.98
C PRO A 186 -10.10 7.80 -12.56
N GLU A 187 -9.55 8.01 -11.36
CA GLU A 187 -8.24 7.49 -10.92
C GLU A 187 -8.09 5.95 -10.94
N GLY A 188 -9.19 5.20 -10.81
CA GLY A 188 -9.11 3.76 -10.61
C GLY A 188 -8.58 3.45 -9.21
N ARG A 189 -7.59 2.56 -9.08
CA ARG A 189 -6.97 2.26 -7.77
C ARG A 189 -6.12 3.45 -7.33
N THR A 190 -6.34 3.91 -6.11
CA THR A 190 -5.76 5.17 -5.65
C THR A 190 -5.50 5.15 -4.14
N ALA A 191 -4.75 6.13 -3.66
CA ALA A 191 -4.47 6.33 -2.26
C ALA A 191 -4.60 7.80 -1.86
N TYR A 192 -5.20 8.04 -0.70
CA TYR A 192 -5.43 9.35 -0.10
C TYR A 192 -4.83 9.38 1.30
N VAL A 193 -4.74 10.56 1.91
CA VAL A 193 -4.40 10.70 3.33
C VAL A 193 -5.63 11.21 4.09
N ALA A 194 -6.08 10.42 5.07
CA ALA A 194 -7.08 10.86 6.04
C ALA A 194 -6.37 11.54 7.21
N MET A 195 -6.73 12.79 7.48
CA MET A 195 -6.15 13.60 8.55
C MET A 195 -7.24 14.15 9.48
N LYS A 196 -7.02 14.07 10.79
CA LYS A 196 -7.82 14.78 11.80
C LYS A 196 -6.95 15.27 12.95
N ALA A 197 -7.40 16.31 13.65
CA ALA A 197 -6.79 16.70 14.92
C ALA A 197 -7.19 15.71 16.03
N LYS A 198 -6.27 15.35 16.93
CA LYS A 198 -6.57 14.46 18.07
C LYS A 198 -7.54 15.05 19.08
N SER A 199 -7.60 16.39 19.16
CA SER A 199 -8.57 17.11 19.99
C SER A 199 -9.99 17.08 19.39
N GLY A 200 -10.11 16.70 18.11
CA GLY A 200 -11.38 16.61 17.41
C GLY A 200 -12.26 15.51 18.01
N LYS A 201 -13.38 15.92 18.63
CA LYS A 201 -14.32 14.99 19.27
C LYS A 201 -15.24 14.30 18.26
N ASN A 202 -15.35 14.83 17.04
CA ASN A 202 -16.22 14.29 15.99
C ASN A 202 -15.42 13.57 14.90
N ALA A 203 -15.76 12.31 14.64
CA ALA A 203 -15.20 11.54 13.52
C ALA A 203 -15.48 12.17 12.14
N ASN A 204 -16.49 13.04 12.04
CA ASN A 204 -16.80 13.81 10.83
C ASN A 204 -15.84 14.98 10.56
N GLU A 205 -14.90 15.27 11.46
CA GLU A 205 -13.85 16.30 11.23
C GLU A 205 -12.67 15.76 10.41
N MET A 206 -12.75 14.51 9.95
CA MET A 206 -11.74 13.92 9.08
C MET A 206 -11.72 14.64 7.72
N THR A 207 -10.51 15.01 7.30
CA THR A 207 -10.23 15.56 5.96
C THR A 207 -9.50 14.52 5.14
N LEU A 208 -9.94 14.30 3.90
CA LEU A 208 -9.28 13.44 2.93
C LEU A 208 -8.45 14.30 1.98
N MET A 209 -7.17 13.98 1.84
CA MET A 209 -6.24 14.73 1.00
C MET A 209 -5.76 13.83 -0.14
N ASN A 210 -5.92 14.29 -1.38
CA ASN A 210 -5.32 13.65 -2.54
C ASN A 210 -3.90 14.20 -2.70
N ALA A 211 -2.90 13.40 -2.36
CA ALA A 211 -1.50 13.81 -2.40
C ALA A 211 -0.97 14.01 -3.83
N VAL A 212 -1.63 13.44 -4.85
CA VAL A 212 -1.27 13.59 -6.26
C VAL A 212 -1.83 14.88 -6.83
N THR A 213 -3.12 15.17 -6.61
CA THR A 213 -3.75 16.40 -7.15
C THR A 213 -3.51 17.63 -6.29
N GLY A 214 -3.13 17.45 -5.03
CA GLY A 214 -2.97 18.54 -4.07
C GLY A 214 -4.29 19.07 -3.49
N GLU A 215 -5.39 18.34 -3.66
CA GLU A 215 -6.72 18.74 -3.22
C GLU A 215 -7.10 18.13 -1.87
N SER A 216 -7.96 18.83 -1.13
CA SER A 216 -8.45 18.41 0.18
C SER A 216 -9.96 18.47 0.22
N TYR A 217 -10.57 17.43 0.76
CA TYR A 217 -12.01 17.21 0.78
C TYR A 217 -12.48 16.88 2.20
N ALA A 218 -13.66 17.36 2.58
CA ALA A 218 -14.37 16.77 3.71
C ALA A 218 -14.83 15.35 3.35
N VAL A 219 -14.92 14.43 4.32
CA VAL A 219 -15.40 13.06 4.07
C VAL A 219 -16.81 12.97 3.46
N LYS A 220 -17.63 14.02 3.61
CA LYS A 220 -18.98 14.13 3.05
C LYS A 220 -19.08 15.07 1.85
N ASP A 221 -17.95 15.48 1.28
CA ASP A 221 -17.93 16.36 0.11
C ASP A 221 -18.51 15.61 -1.11
N PRO A 222 -19.57 16.12 -1.77
CA PRO A 222 -20.14 15.49 -2.96
C PRO A 222 -19.18 15.43 -4.15
N HIS A 223 -18.18 16.33 -4.20
CA HIS A 223 -17.19 16.38 -5.29
C HIS A 223 -15.99 15.46 -5.06
N LEU A 224 -15.92 14.77 -3.91
CA LEU A 224 -14.84 13.84 -3.61
C LEU A 224 -14.71 12.76 -4.70
N PRO A 225 -13.55 12.65 -5.39
CA PRO A 225 -13.35 11.66 -6.45
C PRO A 225 -13.29 10.22 -5.94
N LEU A 226 -12.81 10.02 -4.70
CA LEU A 226 -12.74 8.72 -4.03
C LEU A 226 -14.14 8.13 -3.82
N LYS A 227 -14.41 6.96 -4.40
CA LYS A 227 -15.74 6.32 -4.38
C LYS A 227 -15.82 5.08 -3.52
N VAL A 228 -14.71 4.38 -3.34
CA VAL A 228 -14.64 3.16 -2.54
C VAL A 228 -13.43 3.24 -1.62
N VAL A 229 -13.61 2.92 -0.34
CA VAL A 229 -12.54 2.81 0.65
C VAL A 229 -12.48 1.38 1.14
N GLY A 230 -11.36 0.72 0.89
CA GLY A 230 -11.19 -0.68 1.28
C GLY A 230 -10.44 -0.87 2.60
N CYS A 231 -9.35 -0.12 2.81
CA CYS A 231 -8.60 -0.18 4.06
C CYS A 231 -7.90 1.14 4.35
N VAL A 232 -7.58 1.35 5.63
CA VAL A 232 -6.72 2.45 6.08
C VAL A 232 -5.57 1.90 6.90
N PHE A 233 -4.43 2.57 6.90
CA PHE A 233 -3.30 2.16 7.72
C PHE A 233 -2.45 3.32 8.22
N ASN A 234 -1.74 3.07 9.32
CA ASN A 234 -0.67 3.91 9.83
C ASN A 234 0.47 3.03 10.37
N ASP A 235 1.39 3.60 11.16
CA ASP A 235 2.51 2.89 11.78
C ASP A 235 2.06 1.84 12.83
N MET A 236 0.86 2.01 13.38
CA MET A 236 0.32 1.17 14.44
C MET A 236 -0.40 -0.06 13.89
N ASN A 237 -1.29 0.13 12.91
CA ASN A 237 -2.13 -0.95 12.42
C ASN A 237 -2.58 -0.74 10.97
N VAL A 238 -3.23 -1.77 10.44
CA VAL A 238 -4.03 -1.73 9.22
C VAL A 238 -5.46 -2.05 9.63
N TRP A 239 -6.43 -1.30 9.13
CA TRP A 239 -7.85 -1.51 9.40
C TRP A 239 -8.60 -1.77 8.09
N ALA A 240 -9.26 -2.92 8.01
CA ALA A 240 -10.17 -3.24 6.91
C ALA A 240 -11.50 -2.50 7.11
N ASN A 241 -12.05 -1.94 6.05
CA ASN A 241 -13.42 -1.46 6.05
C ASN A 241 -14.37 -2.67 5.94
N ILE A 242 -15.17 -2.93 6.98
CA ILE A 242 -16.13 -4.06 7.02
C ILE A 242 -17.58 -3.58 7.06
N GLN A 243 -17.81 -2.33 6.65
CA GLN A 243 -19.12 -1.68 6.65
C GLN A 243 -19.97 -2.14 5.46
N ALA A 244 -21.29 -1.96 5.55
CA ALA A 244 -22.21 -2.27 4.44
C ALA A 244 -22.06 -1.32 3.23
N HIS A 245 -21.48 -0.14 3.47
CA HIS A 245 -21.17 0.86 2.46
C HIS A 245 -19.69 1.21 2.55
N ASP A 246 -19.04 1.26 1.40
CA ASP A 246 -17.63 1.61 1.23
C ASP A 246 -17.43 2.98 0.56
N ASP A 247 -18.52 3.72 0.32
CA ASP A 247 -18.46 5.09 -0.15
C ASP A 247 -18.20 6.09 1.00
N PRO A 248 -17.23 7.01 0.87
CA PRO A 248 -16.81 7.89 1.96
C PRO A 248 -17.94 8.64 2.68
N PRO A 249 -18.96 9.21 2.02
CA PRO A 249 -20.01 9.97 2.70
C PRO A 249 -20.93 9.12 3.58
N ARG A 250 -21.09 7.83 3.28
CA ARG A 250 -21.99 6.91 4.00
C ARG A 250 -21.28 6.00 5.00
N MET A 251 -19.96 6.14 5.10
CA MET A 251 -19.14 5.41 6.04
C MET A 251 -19.04 6.09 7.41
N ASN A 252 -18.87 5.28 8.44
CA ASN A 252 -18.39 5.72 9.74
C ASN A 252 -16.86 5.86 9.70
N TRP A 253 -16.34 7.07 9.88
CA TRP A 253 -14.90 7.36 9.87
C TRP A 253 -14.22 7.22 11.25
N ASN A 254 -14.93 6.72 12.25
CA ASN A 254 -14.33 6.37 13.53
C ASN A 254 -13.52 5.07 13.41
N ILE A 255 -12.24 5.18 13.03
CA ILE A 255 -11.33 4.04 12.82
C ILE A 255 -11.16 3.15 14.08
N ALA A 256 -11.46 3.69 15.28
CA ALA A 256 -11.43 2.93 16.52
C ALA A 256 -12.66 2.01 16.71
N ASP A 257 -13.73 2.19 15.94
CA ASP A 257 -14.93 1.37 16.02
C ASP A 257 -14.74 0.02 15.31
N ILE A 258 -14.43 -1.01 16.09
CA ILE A 258 -14.18 -2.38 15.62
C ILE A 258 -15.35 -3.05 14.88
N LYS A 259 -16.57 -2.49 14.98
CA LYS A 259 -17.74 -2.99 14.23
C LYS A 259 -17.70 -2.56 12.76
N HIS A 260 -17.06 -1.43 12.48
CA HIS A 260 -16.97 -0.83 11.16
C HIS A 260 -15.54 -0.96 10.57
N TRP A 261 -14.53 -1.02 11.44
CA TRP A 261 -13.12 -1.11 11.07
C TRP A 261 -12.44 -2.29 11.74
N LYS A 262 -12.14 -3.35 10.98
CA LYS A 262 -11.49 -4.54 11.52
C LYS A 262 -9.98 -4.32 11.61
N PRO A 263 -9.38 -4.23 12.81
CA PRO A 263 -7.94 -4.11 12.93
C PRO A 263 -7.27 -5.44 12.57
N PHE A 264 -6.15 -5.35 11.87
CA PHE A 264 -5.33 -6.49 11.50
C PHE A 264 -4.58 -7.05 12.72
N PHE A 265 -3.87 -6.20 13.45
CA PHE A 265 -3.25 -6.58 14.73
C PHE A 265 -4.26 -6.38 15.87
N HIS A 266 -4.40 -7.40 16.71
CA HIS A 266 -5.30 -7.39 17.86
C HIS A 266 -4.79 -8.31 18.98
N ARG A 267 -5.48 -8.40 20.12
CA ARG A 267 -4.98 -9.14 21.30
C ARG A 267 -4.57 -10.60 21.04
N LYS A 268 -5.24 -11.31 20.12
CA LYS A 268 -4.90 -12.70 19.79
C LYS A 268 -3.88 -12.83 18.64
N PHE A 269 -3.63 -11.73 17.93
CA PHE A 269 -2.64 -11.64 16.87
C PHE A 269 -1.82 -10.35 17.07
N PRO A 270 -0.93 -10.36 18.08
CA PRO A 270 -0.23 -9.15 18.50
C PRO A 270 0.72 -8.66 17.41
N LYS A 271 0.96 -7.34 17.42
CA LYS A 271 1.93 -6.69 16.54
C LYS A 271 3.33 -7.20 16.86
N THR A 272 3.97 -7.87 15.89
CA THR A 272 5.41 -8.11 15.91
C THR A 272 6.14 -6.79 15.67
N GLU A 273 7.15 -6.46 16.45
CA GLU A 273 7.93 -5.24 16.22
C GLU A 273 8.83 -5.41 14.99
N TYR A 274 8.62 -4.54 14.01
CA TYR A 274 9.46 -4.45 12.82
C TYR A 274 9.89 -3.00 12.69
N LYS A 275 11.19 -2.77 12.44
CA LYS A 275 11.70 -1.44 12.12
C LYS A 275 11.07 -0.93 10.83
N SER A 276 10.79 0.37 10.81
CA SER A 276 10.39 1.06 9.59
C SER A 276 11.46 0.86 8.50
N VAL A 277 11.02 0.79 7.24
CA VAL A 277 11.92 0.81 6.07
C VAL A 277 12.29 2.25 5.70
N GLN A 278 11.59 3.24 6.24
CA GLN A 278 11.87 4.64 6.03
C GLN A 278 13.12 5.08 6.78
N LEU A 279 13.92 5.92 6.13
CA LEU A 279 14.97 6.68 6.79
C LEU A 279 14.39 7.52 7.92
N GLU A 280 15.18 7.67 8.99
CA GLU A 280 14.81 8.49 10.14
C GLU A 280 14.72 9.96 9.80
N LYS A 281 15.67 10.43 9.00
CA LYS A 281 15.77 11.80 8.55
C LYS A 281 15.96 11.81 7.04
N LEU A 282 15.11 12.54 6.35
CA LEU A 282 15.26 12.79 4.92
C LEU A 282 16.33 13.86 4.69
N VAL A 283 17.11 13.69 3.64
CA VAL A 283 18.12 14.65 3.23
C VAL A 283 17.63 15.33 1.96
N PHE A 284 17.36 16.62 2.07
CA PHE A 284 16.97 17.45 0.93
C PHE A 284 18.23 18.11 0.36
N ARG A 285 18.36 18.10 -0.97
CA ARG A 285 19.47 18.78 -1.65
C ARG A 285 19.16 20.28 -1.69
N GLU A 286 20.11 21.10 -1.26
CA GLU A 286 20.02 22.53 -1.46
C GLU A 286 20.12 22.87 -2.95
N VAL A 287 19.29 23.81 -3.39
CA VAL A 287 19.28 24.31 -4.76
C VAL A 287 19.84 25.73 -4.74
N SER A 288 20.70 26.06 -5.69
CA SER A 288 21.30 27.39 -5.75
C SER A 288 20.23 28.47 -5.96
N ALA A 289 20.32 29.58 -5.22
CA ALA A 289 19.37 30.70 -5.32
C ALA A 289 19.28 31.24 -6.76
N ARG A 290 20.40 31.25 -7.48
CA ARG A 290 20.46 31.65 -8.90
C ARG A 290 19.59 30.76 -9.79
N TYR A 291 19.69 29.44 -9.63
CA TYR A 291 18.86 28.51 -10.40
C TYR A 291 17.36 28.73 -10.10
N CYS A 292 17.00 28.95 -8.84
CA CYS A 292 15.60 29.25 -8.48
C CYS A 292 15.10 30.53 -9.17
N GLN A 293 15.90 31.60 -9.19
CA GLN A 293 15.55 32.85 -9.87
C GLN A 293 15.42 32.69 -11.39
N GLU A 294 16.34 31.95 -12.01
CA GLU A 294 16.31 31.67 -13.45
C GLU A 294 15.07 30.83 -13.82
N LEU A 295 14.73 29.82 -12.99
CA LEU A 295 13.54 29.00 -13.18
C LEU A 295 12.25 29.79 -12.98
N GLU A 296 12.18 30.66 -11.97
CA GLU A 296 11.04 31.54 -11.70
C GLU A 296 10.78 32.47 -12.90
N ALA A 297 11.82 33.16 -13.39
CA ALA A 297 11.72 34.02 -14.57
C ALA A 297 11.29 33.24 -15.83
N ALA A 298 11.77 32.00 -16.00
CA ALA A 298 11.38 31.15 -17.11
C ALA A 298 9.90 30.72 -17.04
N ILE A 299 9.42 30.34 -15.85
CA ILE A 299 8.02 29.99 -15.61
C ILE A 299 7.12 31.21 -15.86
N GLU A 300 7.47 32.37 -15.29
CA GLU A 300 6.70 33.62 -15.46
C GLU A 300 6.59 33.99 -16.93
N LYS A 301 7.72 34.02 -17.66
CA LYS A 301 7.74 34.30 -19.09
C LYS A 301 6.85 33.33 -19.88
N THR A 302 6.88 32.05 -19.55
CA THR A 302 6.06 31.02 -20.20
C THR A 302 4.57 31.27 -19.94
N ILE A 303 4.19 31.58 -18.70
CA ILE A 303 2.80 31.86 -18.34
C ILE A 303 2.31 33.11 -19.08
N VAL A 304 3.07 34.21 -19.04
CA VAL A 304 2.71 35.47 -19.72
C VAL A 304 2.51 35.23 -21.21
N SER A 305 3.46 34.56 -21.87
CA SER A 305 3.36 34.26 -23.31
C SER A 305 2.10 33.46 -23.66
N ASN A 306 1.77 32.41 -22.89
CA ASN A 306 0.57 31.60 -23.14
C ASN A 306 -0.72 32.38 -22.90
N VAL A 307 -0.76 33.25 -21.88
CA VAL A 307 -1.93 34.11 -21.60
C VAL A 307 -2.11 35.17 -22.68
N GLU A 308 -1.03 35.76 -23.17
CA GLU A 308 -1.06 36.72 -24.28
C GLU A 308 -1.55 36.08 -25.58
N GLU A 309 -1.07 34.87 -25.91
CA GLU A 309 -1.54 34.08 -27.05
C GLU A 309 -3.04 33.78 -26.94
N TRP A 310 -3.51 33.36 -25.76
CA TRP A 310 -4.94 33.15 -25.50
C TRP A 310 -5.80 34.41 -25.64
N ARG A 311 -5.24 35.60 -25.36
CA ARG A 311 -5.95 36.90 -25.47
C ARG A 311 -5.88 37.50 -26.88
N GLY A 312 -4.91 37.08 -27.69
CA GLY A 312 -4.71 37.53 -29.07
C GLY A 312 -5.62 36.86 -30.10
N HIS A 313 -6.48 35.93 -29.66
CA HIS A 313 -7.57 35.28 -30.40
C HIS A 313 -8.93 35.71 -29.84
#